data_AF-A0A2T1GAA0-F1
#
_entry.id   AF-A0A2T1GAA0-F1
#
_cell.length_a   1.000
_cell.length_b   1.000
_cell.length_c   1.000
_cell.angle_alpha   90.00
_cell.angle_beta   90.00
_cell.angle_gamma   90.00
#
_symmetry.space_group_name_H-M   'P 1'
#
loop_
_entity.id
_entity.type
_entity.pdbx_description
1 polymer ?
#
loop_
_entity_poly.entity_id
_entity_poly.type
_entity_poly.pdbx_seq_one_letter_code
_entity_poly.pdbx_strand_id
1 'polypeptide(L)'
;MNSNQPQNNEHNQIQLHIWQIVDRWRQFPQEVVKRLPRGLRANISERVAKSAEARIAEARIQDMNPIASRQSSPATKQATKFVVVIIGALTFSAGTQVLTSRLGAAALPAAMGGGALASFLVDDRATKVFTNMRIAHGTKQEISAIAQQGQSPINELDELFYRTQKALIQQVEGKNLQQQLAIDAILAGTLSAAEFSTALWIVVQMGLPGGILIEAIAASLPVTIVWLAAAFQSDRFELPEHYADLIEKYFGHMLPREGMPEVEVEKLLADKDSQETRLDYLMKYIAEGDSNGRLKNMAMAEADYDISMGRDRKKELELERDRAIEQRLFQSRAEKTELENAFVAPDIEMIGAPHEIKEKQQKVDRMRQQWVQQKSAELEEILAQDLKIIAHRYGTQIKQCEEDIMAAQQRYDEAYRNWKEGHDDFGGDLGDAA
;
A
#
# COMPACT_ATOMS: atom_id res chain seq x y z
N MET A 1 -16.61 17.89 -1.65
CA MET A 1 -15.42 17.74 -0.80
C MET A 1 -14.45 16.81 -1.52
N ASN A 2 -13.54 17.37 -2.32
CA ASN A 2 -12.53 16.66 -3.10
C ASN A 2 -11.28 17.56 -3.16
N SER A 3 -10.56 17.69 -2.05
CA SER A 3 -9.31 18.47 -1.97
C SER A 3 -8.06 17.62 -1.69
N ASN A 4 -8.16 16.29 -1.64
CA ASN A 4 -7.03 15.39 -1.35
C ASN A 4 -6.42 14.72 -2.61
N GLN A 5 -6.71 15.23 -3.82
CA GLN A 5 -6.24 14.60 -5.07
C GLN A 5 -4.77 14.86 -5.48
N PRO A 6 -4.11 15.98 -5.18
CA PRO A 6 -2.75 16.21 -5.68
C PRO A 6 -1.67 15.43 -4.91
N GLN A 7 -1.77 15.29 -3.58
CA GLN A 7 -0.73 14.64 -2.75
C GLN A 7 -0.73 13.11 -2.86
N ASN A 8 -1.90 12.50 -3.12
CA ASN A 8 -2.00 11.07 -3.39
C ASN A 8 -1.26 10.67 -4.68
N ASN A 9 -1.04 11.62 -5.60
CA ASN A 9 -0.22 11.39 -6.80
C ASN A 9 1.28 11.39 -6.51
N GLU A 10 1.77 12.25 -5.62
CA GLU A 10 3.20 12.33 -5.30
C GLU A 10 3.70 11.07 -4.58
N HIS A 11 2.95 10.58 -3.59
CA HIS A 11 3.30 9.32 -2.90
C HIS A 11 3.33 8.12 -3.87
N ASN A 12 2.33 8.02 -4.75
CA ASN A 12 2.27 6.98 -5.77
C ASN A 12 3.44 7.09 -6.76
N GLN A 13 3.86 8.30 -7.12
CA GLN A 13 5.00 8.51 -8.02
C GLN A 13 6.32 8.06 -7.38
N ILE A 14 6.56 8.40 -6.12
CA ILE A 14 7.78 7.98 -5.40
C ILE A 14 7.80 6.45 -5.25
N GLN A 15 6.68 5.84 -4.86
CA GLN A 15 6.56 4.39 -4.74
C GLN A 15 6.82 3.69 -6.09
N LEU A 16 6.27 4.23 -7.18
CA LEU A 16 6.51 3.74 -8.53
C LEU A 16 7.99 3.89 -8.94
N HIS A 17 8.65 4.98 -8.53
CA HIS A 17 10.08 5.16 -8.80
C HIS A 17 10.95 4.12 -8.07
N ILE A 18 10.70 3.91 -6.77
CA ILE A 18 11.33 2.85 -5.97
C ILE A 18 11.14 1.49 -6.63
N TRP A 19 9.94 1.22 -7.13
CA TRP A 19 9.64 0.00 -7.85
C TRP A 19 10.46 -0.14 -9.14
N GLN A 20 10.53 0.91 -9.95
CA GLN A 20 11.35 0.88 -11.17
C GLN A 20 12.83 0.62 -10.88
N ILE A 21 13.36 1.17 -9.77
CA ILE A 21 14.72 0.88 -9.31
C ILE A 21 14.89 -0.62 -9.04
N VAL A 22 14.00 -1.21 -8.24
CA VAL A 22 14.05 -2.65 -7.90
C VAL A 22 13.93 -3.53 -9.14
N ASP A 23 13.08 -3.16 -10.11
CA ASP A 23 12.94 -3.92 -11.36
C ASP A 23 14.21 -3.86 -12.21
N ARG A 24 14.90 -2.72 -12.26
CA ARG A 24 16.22 -2.65 -12.90
C ARG A 24 17.22 -3.58 -12.23
N TRP A 25 17.21 -3.66 -10.89
CA TRP A 25 18.12 -4.55 -10.17
C TRP A 25 17.94 -6.02 -10.53
N ARG A 26 16.69 -6.44 -10.67
CA ARG A 26 16.32 -7.81 -11.07
C ARG A 26 16.70 -8.14 -12.52
N GLN A 27 16.86 -7.13 -13.37
CA GLN A 27 17.21 -7.30 -14.78
C GLN A 27 18.72 -7.32 -15.04
N PHE A 28 19.57 -6.99 -14.06
CA PHE A 28 21.01 -7.07 -14.26
C PHE A 28 21.50 -8.50 -14.51
N PRO A 29 22.53 -8.71 -15.34
CA PRO A 29 23.15 -10.02 -15.50
C PRO A 29 23.68 -10.57 -14.17
N GLN A 30 23.63 -11.89 -13.99
CA GLN A 30 24.10 -12.56 -12.77
C GLN A 30 25.58 -12.24 -12.47
N GLU A 31 26.39 -11.99 -13.49
CA GLU A 31 27.80 -11.60 -13.36
C GLU A 31 27.96 -10.27 -12.63
N VAL A 32 27.06 -9.31 -12.86
CA VAL A 32 27.07 -8.01 -12.18
C VAL A 32 26.71 -8.21 -10.71
N VAL A 33 25.64 -8.95 -10.44
CA VAL A 33 25.18 -9.22 -9.06
C VAL A 33 26.26 -9.95 -8.25
N LYS A 34 26.99 -10.89 -8.86
CA LYS A 34 28.10 -11.61 -8.22
C LYS A 34 29.30 -10.72 -7.86
N ARG A 35 29.51 -9.61 -8.58
CA ARG A 35 30.60 -8.65 -8.30
C ARG A 35 30.28 -7.69 -7.17
N LEU A 36 29.01 -7.61 -6.75
CA LEU A 36 28.60 -6.72 -5.66
C LEU A 36 29.36 -7.05 -4.37
N PRO A 37 29.88 -6.04 -3.65
CA PRO A 37 30.37 -6.22 -2.29
C PRO A 37 29.29 -6.85 -1.40
N ARG A 38 29.69 -7.72 -0.47
CA ARG A 38 28.75 -8.49 0.37
C ARG A 38 27.73 -7.61 1.09
N GLY A 39 28.17 -6.48 1.67
CA GLY A 39 27.29 -5.53 2.36
C GLY A 39 26.26 -4.89 1.42
N LEU A 40 26.70 -4.45 0.25
CA LEU A 40 25.82 -3.84 -0.75
C LEU A 40 24.80 -4.86 -1.29
N ARG A 41 25.25 -6.06 -1.61
CA ARG A 41 24.41 -7.16 -2.06
C ARG A 41 23.36 -7.54 -1.02
N ALA A 42 23.73 -7.59 0.26
CA ALA A 42 22.79 -7.85 1.34
C ALA A 42 21.73 -6.74 1.45
N ASN A 43 22.15 -5.47 1.38
CA ASN A 43 21.21 -4.33 1.39
C ASN A 43 20.23 -4.39 0.21
N ILE A 44 20.74 -4.56 -1.01
CA ILE A 44 19.89 -4.68 -2.21
C ILE A 44 18.94 -5.87 -2.09
N SER A 45 19.42 -7.02 -1.62
CA SER A 45 18.60 -8.22 -1.41
C SER A 45 17.45 -7.95 -0.42
N GLU A 46 17.75 -7.29 0.70
CA GLU A 46 16.73 -6.90 1.68
C GLU A 46 15.67 -5.97 1.07
N ARG A 47 16.10 -5.00 0.25
CA ARG A 47 15.18 -4.07 -0.44
C ARG A 47 14.32 -4.76 -1.49
N VAL A 48 14.91 -5.67 -2.28
CA VAL A 48 14.19 -6.49 -3.24
C VAL A 48 13.13 -7.34 -2.53
N ALA A 49 13.47 -7.98 -1.41
CA ALA A 49 12.52 -8.77 -0.62
C ALA A 49 11.37 -7.90 -0.08
N LYS A 50 11.66 -6.76 0.54
CA LYS A 50 10.62 -5.83 1.04
C LYS A 50 9.73 -5.29 -0.08
N SER A 51 10.29 -4.99 -1.25
CA SER A 51 9.52 -4.54 -2.41
C SER A 51 8.65 -5.66 -2.97
N ALA A 52 9.15 -6.90 -2.98
CA ALA A 52 8.37 -8.08 -3.37
C ALA A 52 7.15 -8.27 -2.47
N GLU A 53 7.33 -8.19 -1.15
CA GLU A 53 6.24 -8.25 -0.16
C GLU A 53 5.20 -7.14 -0.37
N ALA A 54 5.65 -5.89 -0.47
CA ALA A 54 4.76 -4.75 -0.64
C ALA A 54 3.93 -4.85 -1.93
N ARG A 55 4.56 -5.23 -3.05
CA ARG A 55 3.88 -5.37 -4.34
C ARG A 55 2.86 -6.49 -4.34
N ILE A 56 3.20 -7.67 -3.80
CA ILE A 56 2.24 -8.77 -3.77
C ILE A 56 1.11 -8.47 -2.79
N ALA A 57 1.39 -7.82 -1.65
CA ALA A 57 0.36 -7.37 -0.73
C ALA A 57 -0.62 -6.41 -1.42
N GLU A 58 -0.11 -5.39 -2.11
CA GLU A 58 -0.94 -4.43 -2.84
C GLU A 58 -1.77 -5.10 -3.95
N ALA A 59 -1.15 -5.95 -4.77
CA ALA A 59 -1.85 -6.69 -5.82
C ALA A 59 -2.95 -7.61 -5.25
N ARG A 60 -2.68 -8.33 -4.16
CA ARG A 60 -3.66 -9.20 -3.48
C ARG A 60 -4.79 -8.39 -2.86
N ILE A 61 -4.51 -7.24 -2.26
CA ILE A 61 -5.54 -6.34 -1.73
C ILE A 61 -6.43 -5.84 -2.87
N GLN A 62 -5.85 -5.38 -3.97
CA GLN A 62 -6.60 -4.90 -5.15
C GLN A 62 -7.49 -6.00 -5.74
N ASP A 63 -7.03 -7.25 -5.78
CA ASP A 63 -7.81 -8.41 -6.25
C ASP A 63 -8.98 -8.76 -5.31
N MET A 64 -8.75 -8.71 -3.99
CA MET A 64 -9.74 -9.10 -2.99
C MET A 64 -10.78 -8.00 -2.68
N ASN A 65 -10.41 -6.72 -2.80
CA ASN A 65 -11.24 -5.58 -2.39
C ASN A 65 -12.62 -5.51 -3.08
N PRO A 66 -12.77 -5.79 -4.39
CA PRO A 66 -14.07 -5.80 -5.06
C PRO A 66 -15.06 -6.84 -4.52
N ILE A 67 -14.56 -7.89 -3.86
CA ILE A 67 -15.38 -8.94 -3.25
C ILE A 67 -15.59 -8.62 -1.77
N ALA A 68 -14.55 -8.20 -1.04
CA ALA A 68 -14.64 -7.78 0.36
C ALA A 68 -15.64 -6.62 0.56
N SER A 69 -15.69 -5.66 -0.37
CA SER A 69 -16.64 -4.53 -0.33
C SER A 69 -18.11 -4.92 -0.50
N ARG A 70 -18.42 -6.18 -0.86
CA ARG A 70 -19.80 -6.68 -1.02
C ARG A 70 -20.40 -7.22 0.26
N GLN A 71 -19.78 -6.96 1.42
CA GLN A 71 -20.29 -7.40 2.72
C GLN A 71 -21.76 -6.99 2.90
N SER A 72 -22.60 -8.00 3.10
CA SER A 72 -24.03 -7.80 3.34
C SER A 72 -24.27 -7.55 4.83
N SER A 73 -25.37 -6.87 5.14
CA SER A 73 -25.73 -6.63 6.55
C SER A 73 -25.95 -7.97 7.30
N PRO A 74 -25.64 -8.04 8.60
CA PRO A 74 -25.92 -9.24 9.41
C PRO A 74 -27.39 -9.68 9.36
N ALA A 75 -28.31 -8.71 9.25
CA ALA A 75 -29.74 -8.97 9.11
C ALA A 75 -30.07 -9.71 7.79
N THR A 76 -29.44 -9.31 6.68
CA THR A 76 -29.60 -9.99 5.39
C THR A 76 -29.04 -11.42 5.43
N LYS A 77 -27.84 -11.61 6.01
CA LYS A 77 -27.22 -12.94 6.20
C LYS A 77 -28.14 -13.86 7.00
N GLN A 78 -28.69 -13.36 8.11
CA GLN A 78 -29.61 -14.12 8.97
C GLN A 78 -30.92 -14.46 8.26
N ALA A 79 -31.51 -13.51 7.52
CA ALA A 79 -32.73 -13.74 6.75
C ALA A 79 -32.52 -14.81 5.66
N THR A 80 -31.39 -14.77 4.93
CA THR A 80 -31.09 -15.79 3.91
C THR A 80 -30.87 -17.16 4.54
N LYS A 81 -30.11 -17.27 5.64
CA LYS A 81 -29.95 -18.54 6.36
C LYS A 81 -31.30 -19.10 6.84
N PHE A 82 -32.18 -18.24 7.34
CA PHE A 82 -33.52 -18.65 7.76
C PHE A 82 -34.37 -19.19 6.60
N VAL A 83 -34.35 -18.52 5.43
CA VAL A 83 -35.06 -18.99 4.22
C VAL A 83 -34.52 -20.35 3.76
N VAL A 84 -33.19 -20.53 3.76
CA VAL A 84 -32.56 -21.79 3.37
C VAL A 84 -32.94 -22.91 4.34
N VAL A 85 -32.97 -22.63 5.66
CA VAL A 85 -33.44 -23.58 6.66
C VAL A 85 -34.92 -23.92 6.49
N ILE A 86 -35.80 -22.98 6.10
CA ILE A 86 -37.21 -23.29 5.83
C ILE A 86 -37.34 -24.20 4.61
N ILE A 87 -36.66 -23.85 3.50
CA ILE A 87 -36.67 -24.67 2.28
C ILE A 87 -36.15 -26.07 2.60
N GLY A 88 -35.05 -26.13 3.35
CA GLY A 88 -34.48 -27.35 3.88
C GLY A 88 -35.42 -28.14 4.79
N ALA A 89 -36.12 -27.49 5.72
CA ALA A 89 -37.08 -28.16 6.57
C ALA A 89 -38.20 -28.82 5.75
N LEU A 90 -38.66 -28.15 4.68
CA LEU A 90 -39.65 -28.71 3.77
C LEU A 90 -39.09 -29.89 2.98
N THR A 91 -37.87 -29.79 2.46
CA THR A 91 -37.26 -30.86 1.63
C THR A 91 -36.75 -32.05 2.45
N PHE A 92 -36.17 -31.82 3.64
CA PHE A 92 -35.65 -32.87 4.53
C PHE A 92 -36.71 -33.47 5.45
N SER A 93 -37.90 -32.86 5.59
CA SER A 93 -38.96 -33.38 6.46
C SER A 93 -39.38 -34.80 6.10
N ALA A 94 -39.31 -35.18 4.82
CA ALA A 94 -39.73 -36.50 4.37
C ALA A 94 -38.84 -37.61 5.01
N GLY A 95 -37.53 -37.41 5.04
CA GLY A 95 -36.61 -38.39 5.62
C GLY A 95 -36.69 -38.49 7.14
N THR A 96 -36.86 -37.36 7.83
CA THR A 96 -37.09 -37.36 9.28
C THR A 96 -38.48 -37.87 9.65
N GLN A 97 -39.51 -37.73 8.81
CA GLN A 97 -40.83 -38.33 9.03
C GLN A 97 -40.75 -39.86 9.15
N VAL A 98 -39.86 -40.51 8.40
CA VAL A 98 -39.63 -41.96 8.54
C VAL A 98 -39.12 -42.29 9.94
N LEU A 99 -38.16 -41.49 10.44
CA LEU A 99 -37.55 -41.66 11.77
C LEU A 99 -38.51 -41.27 12.92
N THR A 100 -39.37 -40.28 12.71
CA THR A 100 -40.31 -39.77 13.73
C THR A 100 -41.72 -40.36 13.62
N SER A 101 -41.98 -41.23 12.64
CA SER A 101 -43.27 -41.86 12.37
C SER A 101 -43.92 -42.52 13.61
N ARG A 102 -43.10 -42.96 14.57
CA ARG A 102 -43.54 -43.57 15.84
C ARG A 102 -44.06 -42.56 16.88
N LEU A 103 -43.95 -41.26 16.63
CA LEU A 103 -44.34 -40.19 17.57
C LEU A 103 -45.79 -39.70 17.40
N GLY A 104 -46.58 -40.31 16.52
CA GLY A 104 -48.00 -39.96 16.33
C GLY A 104 -48.21 -38.51 15.91
N ALA A 105 -49.05 -37.75 16.62
CA ALA A 105 -49.34 -36.35 16.30
C ALA A 105 -48.11 -35.42 16.35
N ALA A 106 -47.04 -35.81 17.07
CA ALA A 106 -45.80 -35.06 17.12
C ALA A 106 -44.82 -35.41 15.99
N ALA A 107 -45.12 -36.42 15.16
CA ALA A 107 -44.22 -36.89 14.09
C ALA A 107 -43.87 -35.80 13.07
N LEU A 108 -44.88 -35.02 12.65
CA LEU A 108 -44.71 -33.97 11.63
C LEU A 108 -43.94 -32.75 12.18
N PRO A 109 -44.26 -32.18 13.35
CA PRO A 109 -43.42 -31.15 13.97
C PRO A 109 -41.98 -31.61 14.27
N ALA A 110 -41.81 -32.83 14.79
CA ALA A 110 -40.50 -33.40 15.07
C ALA A 110 -39.69 -33.63 13.79
N ALA A 111 -40.35 -34.05 12.70
CA ALA A 111 -39.70 -34.21 11.42
C ALA A 111 -39.25 -32.89 10.81
N MET A 112 -40.10 -31.86 10.87
CA MET A 112 -39.74 -30.52 10.43
C MET A 112 -38.57 -29.96 11.24
N GLY A 113 -38.58 -30.13 12.57
CA GLY A 113 -37.48 -29.70 13.44
C GLY A 113 -36.16 -30.44 13.15
N GLY A 114 -36.21 -31.77 13.00
CA GLY A 114 -35.04 -32.57 12.66
C GLY A 114 -34.51 -32.27 11.24
N GLY A 115 -35.41 -32.06 10.27
CA GLY A 115 -35.06 -31.69 8.91
C GLY A 115 -34.42 -30.31 8.83
N ALA A 116 -34.91 -29.34 9.61
CA ALA A 116 -34.32 -28.01 9.74
C ALA A 116 -32.88 -28.08 10.28
N LEU A 117 -32.63 -28.88 11.33
CA LEU A 117 -31.30 -29.07 11.89
C LEU A 117 -30.34 -29.76 10.91
N ALA A 118 -30.79 -30.82 10.23
CA ALA A 118 -30.00 -31.51 9.23
C ALA A 118 -29.64 -30.56 8.06
N SER A 119 -30.63 -29.83 7.54
CA SER A 119 -30.39 -28.86 6.48
C SER A 119 -29.45 -27.74 6.90
N PHE A 120 -29.56 -27.23 8.12
CA PHE A 120 -28.66 -26.22 8.65
C PHE A 120 -27.21 -26.73 8.70
N LEU A 121 -26.99 -27.96 9.17
CA LEU A 121 -25.65 -28.56 9.23
C LEU A 121 -25.07 -28.83 7.84
N VAL A 122 -25.87 -29.34 6.90
CA VAL A 122 -25.44 -29.57 5.51
C VAL A 122 -25.09 -28.24 4.85
N ASP A 123 -25.95 -27.23 4.98
CA ASP A 123 -25.75 -25.89 4.43
C ASP A 123 -24.50 -25.22 5.00
N ASP A 124 -24.31 -25.23 6.33
CA ASP A 124 -23.10 -24.68 6.98
C ASP A 124 -21.81 -25.35 6.48
N ARG A 125 -21.81 -26.69 6.39
CA ARG A 125 -20.63 -27.45 5.93
C ARG A 125 -20.38 -27.25 4.44
N ALA A 126 -21.41 -27.34 3.61
CA ALA A 126 -21.29 -27.10 2.17
C ALA A 126 -20.83 -25.67 1.88
N THR A 127 -21.30 -24.67 2.64
CA THR A 127 -20.89 -23.27 2.50
C THR A 127 -19.40 -23.12 2.83
N LYS A 128 -18.92 -23.77 3.90
CA LYS A 128 -17.48 -23.82 4.24
C LYS A 128 -16.65 -24.51 3.17
N VAL A 129 -17.14 -25.62 2.60
CA VAL A 129 -16.46 -26.32 1.49
C VAL A 129 -16.30 -25.39 0.29
N PHE A 130 -17.36 -24.73 -0.16
CA PHE A 130 -17.28 -23.81 -1.30
C PHE A 130 -16.36 -22.63 -1.03
N THR A 131 -16.43 -22.06 0.18
CA THR A 131 -15.59 -20.93 0.57
C THR A 131 -14.12 -21.33 0.56
N ASN A 132 -13.77 -22.41 1.27
CA ASN A 132 -12.40 -22.92 1.33
C ASN A 132 -11.88 -23.36 -0.04
N MET A 133 -12.73 -23.96 -0.87
CA MET A 133 -12.36 -24.39 -2.23
C MET A 133 -12.02 -23.20 -3.12
N ARG A 134 -12.83 -22.15 -3.09
CA ARG A 134 -12.58 -20.93 -3.89
C ARG A 134 -11.33 -20.21 -3.42
N ILE A 135 -11.15 -20.05 -2.11
CA ILE A 135 -9.93 -19.44 -1.55
C ILE A 135 -8.71 -20.27 -1.95
N ALA A 136 -8.72 -21.59 -1.71
CA ALA A 136 -7.60 -22.46 -2.07
C ALA A 136 -7.30 -22.47 -3.57
N HIS A 137 -8.33 -22.38 -4.41
CA HIS A 137 -8.17 -22.27 -5.86
C HIS A 137 -7.50 -20.94 -6.24
N GLY A 138 -7.99 -19.81 -5.72
CA GLY A 138 -7.39 -18.49 -5.94
C GLY A 138 -5.93 -18.43 -5.47
N THR A 139 -5.65 -18.88 -4.24
CA THR A 139 -4.28 -18.94 -3.70
C THR A 139 -3.36 -19.80 -4.57
N LYS A 140 -3.81 -20.98 -5.02
CA LYS A 140 -3.02 -21.86 -5.90
C LYS A 140 -2.78 -21.25 -7.27
N GLN A 141 -3.78 -20.58 -7.83
CA GLN A 141 -3.69 -19.89 -9.10
C GLN A 141 -2.62 -18.79 -9.02
N GLU A 142 -2.63 -17.97 -7.96
CA GLU A 142 -1.63 -16.93 -7.75
C GLU A 142 -0.21 -17.50 -7.54
N ILE A 143 -0.05 -18.51 -6.69
CA ILE A 143 1.25 -19.17 -6.49
C ILE A 143 1.77 -19.75 -7.81
N SER A 144 0.89 -20.31 -8.64
CA SER A 144 1.23 -20.82 -9.96
C SER A 144 1.60 -19.70 -10.94
N ALA A 145 0.88 -18.58 -10.93
CA ALA A 145 1.18 -17.42 -11.77
C ALA A 145 2.57 -16.85 -11.44
N ILE A 146 2.88 -16.67 -10.15
CA ILE A 146 4.21 -16.26 -9.69
C ILE A 146 5.27 -17.30 -10.05
N ALA A 147 4.94 -18.60 -9.96
CA ALA A 147 5.86 -19.65 -10.35
C ALA A 147 6.18 -19.63 -11.84
N GLN A 148 5.20 -19.37 -12.71
CA GLN A 148 5.40 -19.23 -14.15
C GLN A 148 6.26 -18.02 -14.48
N GLN A 149 6.02 -16.87 -13.81
CA GLN A 149 6.85 -15.68 -13.97
C GLN A 149 8.30 -15.91 -13.53
N GLY A 150 8.52 -16.71 -12.48
CA GLY A 150 9.86 -17.02 -11.95
C GLY A 150 10.51 -18.31 -12.48
N GLN A 151 10.07 -18.89 -13.62
CA GLN A 151 10.64 -20.14 -14.14
C GLN A 151 12.09 -20.02 -14.63
N SER A 152 12.53 -18.83 -15.01
CA SER A 152 13.87 -18.58 -15.51
C SER A 152 14.38 -17.26 -14.93
N PRO A 153 14.74 -17.23 -13.64
CA PRO A 153 15.23 -16.02 -13.02
C PRO A 153 16.51 -15.57 -13.71
N ILE A 154 16.59 -14.28 -14.04
CA ILE A 154 17.75 -13.69 -14.70
C ILE A 154 18.97 -13.74 -13.77
N ASN A 155 18.71 -13.46 -12.49
CA ASN A 155 19.69 -13.43 -11.44
C ASN A 155 19.07 -13.85 -10.10
N GLU A 156 19.90 -13.94 -9.07
CA GLU A 156 19.47 -14.29 -7.71
C GLU A 156 18.54 -13.28 -7.02
N LEU A 157 18.57 -12.00 -7.41
CA LEU A 157 17.65 -10.98 -6.89
C LEU A 157 16.25 -11.22 -7.46
N ASP A 158 16.17 -11.60 -8.73
CA ASP A 158 14.92 -11.97 -9.39
C ASP A 158 14.34 -13.27 -8.79
N GLU A 159 15.19 -14.26 -8.52
CA GLU A 159 14.78 -15.46 -7.78
C GLU A 159 14.26 -15.11 -6.37
N LEU A 160 15.00 -14.26 -5.63
CA LEU A 160 14.62 -13.81 -4.30
C LEU A 160 13.28 -13.08 -4.33
N PHE A 161 13.03 -12.24 -5.34
CA PHE A 161 11.79 -11.51 -5.51
C PHE A 161 10.60 -12.46 -5.59
N TYR A 162 10.59 -13.39 -6.54
CA TYR A 162 9.48 -14.34 -6.72
C TYR A 162 9.34 -15.32 -5.55
N ARG A 163 10.46 -15.75 -4.96
CA ARG A 163 10.44 -16.59 -3.75
C ARG A 163 9.77 -15.85 -2.58
N THR A 164 10.10 -14.58 -2.38
CA THR A 164 9.53 -13.76 -1.31
C THR A 164 8.03 -13.55 -1.51
N GLN A 165 7.59 -13.29 -2.74
CA GLN A 165 6.16 -13.18 -3.04
C GLN A 165 5.39 -14.46 -2.67
N LYS A 166 5.89 -15.63 -3.09
CA LYS A 166 5.28 -16.92 -2.75
C LYS A 166 5.27 -17.16 -1.24
N ALA A 167 6.38 -16.83 -0.56
CA ALA A 167 6.51 -17.01 0.88
C ALA A 167 5.46 -16.17 1.63
N LEU A 168 5.23 -14.93 1.20
CA LEU A 168 4.22 -14.07 1.83
C LEU A 168 2.80 -14.62 1.63
N ILE A 169 2.44 -15.05 0.42
CA ILE A 169 1.12 -15.68 0.17
C ILE A 169 0.96 -16.94 1.04
N GLN A 170 1.99 -17.77 1.13
CA GLN A 170 1.95 -18.97 1.98
C GLN A 170 1.85 -18.62 3.48
N GLN A 171 2.47 -17.54 3.91
CA GLN A 171 2.38 -17.06 5.29
C GLN A 171 0.96 -16.55 5.63
N VAL A 172 0.35 -15.78 4.74
CA VAL A 172 -0.96 -15.14 4.97
C VAL A 172 -2.12 -16.09 4.69
N GLU A 173 -2.06 -16.82 3.57
CA GLU A 173 -3.16 -17.64 3.05
C GLU A 173 -2.92 -19.15 3.23
N GLY A 174 -1.73 -19.60 3.64
CA GLY A 174 -1.37 -21.02 3.65
C GLY A 174 -2.24 -21.93 4.53
N LYS A 175 -2.88 -21.37 5.56
CA LYS A 175 -3.87 -22.10 6.38
C LYS A 175 -5.07 -22.57 5.55
N ASN A 176 -5.42 -21.83 4.51
CA ASN A 176 -6.55 -22.14 3.62
C ASN A 176 -6.19 -23.23 2.59
N LEU A 177 -4.92 -23.62 2.48
CA LEU A 177 -4.45 -24.68 1.58
C LEU A 177 -4.50 -26.08 2.23
N GLN A 178 -4.81 -26.20 3.53
CA GLN A 178 -4.70 -27.45 4.32
C GLN A 178 -6.03 -28.19 4.58
N GLN A 179 -5.87 -29.40 5.13
CA GLN A 179 -6.79 -30.52 5.49
C GLN A 179 -8.26 -30.23 5.86
N GLN A 180 -8.63 -29.03 6.28
CA GLN A 180 -10.01 -28.71 6.71
C GLN A 180 -11.03 -28.88 5.58
N LEU A 181 -10.62 -28.58 4.34
CA LEU A 181 -11.46 -28.81 3.16
C LEU A 181 -11.85 -30.27 2.97
N ALA A 182 -10.96 -31.23 3.29
CA ALA A 182 -11.26 -32.65 3.16
C ALA A 182 -12.29 -33.11 4.21
N ILE A 183 -12.18 -32.63 5.44
CA ILE A 183 -13.09 -32.99 6.53
C ILE A 183 -14.49 -32.43 6.26
N ASP A 184 -14.60 -31.15 5.91
CA ASP A 184 -15.88 -30.53 5.61
C ASP A 184 -16.52 -31.13 4.35
N ALA A 185 -15.73 -31.48 3.33
CA ALA A 185 -16.24 -32.13 2.11
C ALA A 185 -16.74 -33.55 2.37
N ILE A 186 -16.04 -34.34 3.19
CA ILE A 186 -16.49 -35.67 3.60
C ILE A 186 -17.79 -35.54 4.40
N LEU A 187 -17.86 -34.66 5.40
CA LEU A 187 -19.06 -34.46 6.21
C LEU A 187 -20.25 -34.01 5.37
N ALA A 188 -20.08 -32.99 4.53
CA ALA A 188 -21.13 -32.53 3.63
C ALA A 188 -21.57 -33.64 2.66
N GLY A 189 -20.62 -34.36 2.06
CA GLY A 189 -20.89 -35.47 1.15
C GLY A 189 -21.66 -36.62 1.82
N THR A 190 -21.26 -37.03 3.04
CA THR A 190 -21.95 -38.11 3.77
C THR A 190 -23.38 -37.72 4.17
N LEU A 191 -23.60 -36.50 4.64
CA LEU A 191 -24.93 -36.02 5.00
C LEU A 191 -25.85 -35.91 3.77
N SER A 192 -25.33 -35.40 2.65
CA SER A 192 -26.07 -35.35 1.38
C SER A 192 -26.37 -36.73 0.81
N ALA A 193 -25.46 -37.70 0.94
CA ALA A 193 -25.71 -39.08 0.51
C ALA A 193 -26.80 -39.77 1.35
N ALA A 194 -26.82 -39.51 2.66
CA ALA A 194 -27.88 -40.01 3.55
C ALA A 194 -29.25 -39.41 3.18
N GLU A 195 -29.29 -38.10 2.90
CA GLU A 195 -30.50 -37.43 2.44
C GLU A 195 -30.99 -37.98 1.09
N PHE A 196 -30.11 -38.06 0.08
CA PHE A 196 -30.45 -38.62 -1.22
C PHE A 196 -31.02 -40.02 -1.10
N SER A 197 -30.38 -40.88 -0.30
CA SER A 197 -30.81 -42.27 -0.10
C SER A 197 -32.20 -42.34 0.53
N THR A 198 -32.47 -41.43 1.48
CA THR A 198 -33.77 -41.37 2.17
C THR A 198 -34.86 -40.81 1.26
N ALA A 199 -34.56 -39.74 0.51
CA ALA A 199 -35.48 -39.17 -0.48
C ALA A 199 -35.81 -40.19 -1.57
N LEU A 200 -34.82 -40.93 -2.07
CA LEU A 200 -35.01 -41.98 -3.06
C LEU A 200 -35.93 -43.08 -2.53
N TRP A 201 -35.72 -43.56 -1.31
CA TRP A 201 -36.57 -44.57 -0.69
C TRP A 201 -38.04 -44.13 -0.61
N ILE A 202 -38.28 -42.86 -0.25
CA ILE A 202 -39.62 -42.28 -0.17
C ILE A 202 -40.27 -42.18 -1.55
N VAL A 203 -39.54 -41.65 -2.53
CA VAL A 203 -40.02 -41.47 -3.91
C VAL A 203 -40.35 -42.82 -4.55
N VAL A 204 -39.53 -43.85 -4.33
CA VAL A 204 -39.78 -45.25 -4.75
C VAL A 204 -41.05 -45.81 -4.08
N GLN A 205 -41.26 -45.55 -2.78
CA GLN A 205 -42.47 -45.99 -2.09
C GLN A 205 -43.75 -45.31 -2.57
N MET A 206 -43.66 -44.06 -3.03
CA MET A 206 -44.80 -43.34 -3.61
C MET A 206 -45.21 -43.86 -5.00
N GLY A 207 -44.40 -44.73 -5.63
CA GLY A 207 -44.74 -45.41 -6.88
C GLY A 207 -44.99 -44.45 -8.04
N LEU A 208 -44.20 -43.37 -8.13
CA LEU A 208 -44.40 -42.35 -9.14
C LEU A 208 -44.19 -42.93 -10.56
N PRO A 209 -45.09 -42.64 -11.52
CA PRO A 209 -44.97 -43.14 -12.88
C PRO A 209 -43.75 -42.50 -13.55
N GLY A 210 -42.72 -43.31 -13.85
CA GLY A 210 -41.50 -42.82 -14.49
C GLY A 210 -40.26 -43.70 -14.34
N GLY A 211 -40.30 -44.68 -13.42
CA GLY A 211 -39.18 -45.60 -13.17
C GLY A 211 -38.01 -44.95 -12.42
N ILE A 212 -37.05 -45.79 -12.02
CA ILE A 212 -35.96 -45.46 -11.08
C ILE A 212 -35.18 -44.20 -11.46
N LEU A 213 -35.06 -43.90 -12.76
CA LEU A 213 -34.33 -42.71 -13.25
C LEU A 213 -35.03 -41.39 -12.85
N ILE A 214 -36.35 -41.29 -13.04
CA ILE A 214 -37.12 -40.09 -12.68
C ILE A 214 -37.17 -39.94 -11.15
N GLU A 215 -37.26 -41.07 -10.44
CA GLU A 215 -37.25 -41.11 -8.98
C GLU A 215 -35.91 -40.63 -8.40
N ALA A 216 -34.79 -41.02 -9.00
CA ALA A 216 -33.45 -40.55 -8.63
C ALA A 216 -33.25 -39.05 -8.88
N ILE A 217 -33.77 -38.52 -10.00
CA ILE A 217 -33.73 -37.09 -10.29
C ILE A 217 -34.51 -36.32 -9.21
N ALA A 218 -35.73 -36.76 -8.90
CA ALA A 218 -36.56 -36.15 -7.86
C ALA A 218 -35.87 -36.20 -6.48
N ALA A 219 -35.21 -37.31 -6.14
CA ALA A 219 -34.47 -37.48 -4.88
C ALA A 219 -33.21 -36.60 -4.78
N SER A 220 -32.61 -36.21 -5.91
CA SER A 220 -31.42 -35.34 -5.93
C SER A 220 -31.72 -33.85 -5.78
N LEU A 221 -32.97 -33.44 -6.01
CA LEU A 221 -33.37 -32.04 -6.04
C LEU A 221 -33.18 -31.33 -4.70
N PRO A 222 -33.56 -31.91 -3.53
CA PRO A 222 -33.25 -31.36 -2.21
C PRO A 222 -31.76 -31.07 -2.00
N VAL A 223 -30.90 -32.07 -2.26
CA VAL A 223 -29.45 -31.95 -2.14
C VAL A 223 -28.93 -30.84 -3.05
N THR A 224 -29.36 -30.82 -4.31
CA THR A 224 -28.92 -29.83 -5.28
C THR A 224 -29.28 -28.41 -4.86
N ILE A 225 -30.49 -28.20 -4.34
CA ILE A 225 -30.93 -26.88 -3.84
C ILE A 225 -30.07 -26.43 -2.66
N VAL A 226 -29.76 -27.30 -1.70
CA VAL A 226 -28.90 -26.94 -0.57
C VAL A 226 -27.49 -26.59 -1.03
N TRP A 227 -26.90 -27.37 -1.94
CA TRP A 227 -25.57 -27.06 -2.46
C TRP A 227 -25.54 -25.77 -3.29
N LEU A 228 -26.59 -25.46 -4.05
CA LEU A 228 -26.72 -24.17 -4.74
C LEU A 228 -26.88 -23.00 -3.75
N ALA A 229 -27.70 -23.18 -2.71
CA ALA A 229 -27.86 -22.21 -1.65
C ALA A 229 -26.54 -21.95 -0.92
N ALA A 230 -25.80 -23.01 -0.57
CA ALA A 230 -24.49 -22.94 0.05
C ALA A 230 -23.45 -22.24 -0.85
N ALA A 231 -23.46 -22.52 -2.16
CA ALA A 231 -22.59 -21.85 -3.13
C ALA A 231 -22.89 -20.34 -3.23
N PHE A 232 -24.18 -19.96 -3.15
CA PHE A 232 -24.62 -18.56 -3.13
C PHE A 232 -24.27 -17.88 -1.80
N GLN A 233 -24.52 -18.54 -0.66
CA GLN A 233 -24.17 -18.03 0.66
C GLN A 233 -22.66 -17.83 0.82
N SER A 234 -21.87 -18.76 0.30
CA SER A 234 -20.41 -18.65 0.24
C SER A 234 -19.99 -17.39 -0.51
N ASP A 235 -20.59 -17.12 -1.69
CA ASP A 235 -20.25 -15.96 -2.51
C ASP A 235 -20.64 -14.62 -1.87
N ARG A 236 -21.81 -14.58 -1.22
CA ARG A 236 -22.42 -13.33 -0.76
C ARG A 236 -22.08 -12.97 0.67
N PHE A 237 -21.72 -13.93 1.51
CA PHE A 237 -21.54 -13.71 2.94
C PHE A 237 -20.16 -14.15 3.43
N GLU A 238 -19.81 -15.42 3.28
CA GLU A 238 -18.59 -15.95 3.91
C GLU A 238 -17.31 -15.49 3.17
N LEU A 239 -17.31 -15.43 1.83
CA LEU A 239 -16.15 -15.01 1.06
C LEU A 239 -15.78 -13.52 1.25
N PRO A 240 -16.73 -12.56 1.24
CA PRO A 240 -16.43 -11.15 1.56
C PRO A 240 -15.86 -10.93 2.97
N GLU A 241 -16.36 -11.66 3.97
CA GLU A 241 -15.83 -11.62 5.34
C GLU A 241 -14.39 -12.14 5.39
N HIS A 242 -14.14 -13.31 4.79
CA HIS A 242 -12.79 -13.88 4.72
C HIS A 242 -11.79 -13.00 3.97
N TYR A 243 -12.20 -12.37 2.87
CA TYR A 243 -11.32 -11.49 2.12
C TYR A 243 -11.01 -10.19 2.86
N ALA A 244 -11.95 -9.66 3.64
CA ALA A 244 -11.65 -8.53 4.53
C ALA A 244 -10.61 -8.92 5.59
N ASP A 245 -10.73 -10.10 6.21
CA ASP A 245 -9.75 -10.61 7.17
C ASP A 245 -8.35 -10.85 6.53
N LEU A 246 -8.32 -11.25 5.25
CA LEU A 246 -7.06 -11.41 4.53
C LEU A 246 -6.44 -10.06 4.15
N ILE A 247 -7.24 -9.09 3.70
CA ILE A 247 -6.79 -7.73 3.40
C ILE A 247 -6.11 -7.11 4.62
N GLU A 248 -6.70 -7.24 5.82
CA GLU A 248 -6.12 -6.73 7.06
C GLU A 248 -4.71 -7.31 7.33
N LYS A 249 -4.52 -8.61 7.05
CA LYS A 249 -3.20 -9.25 7.21
C LYS A 249 -2.17 -8.73 6.21
N TYR A 250 -2.59 -8.38 4.99
CA TYR A 250 -1.70 -7.83 3.96
C TYR A 250 -1.32 -6.37 4.21
N PHE A 251 -2.16 -5.59 4.89
CA PHE A 251 -1.84 -4.20 5.24
C PHE A 251 -0.54 -4.03 6.03
N GLY A 252 -0.17 -5.03 6.86
CA GLY A 252 1.10 -5.03 7.58
C GLY A 252 2.36 -5.05 6.69
N HIS A 253 2.20 -5.45 5.43
CA HIS A 253 3.28 -5.58 4.44
C HIS A 253 3.28 -4.46 3.38
N MET A 254 2.28 -3.57 3.40
CA MET A 254 2.24 -2.41 2.50
C MET A 254 3.29 -1.36 2.86
N LEU A 255 3.63 -0.55 1.86
CA LEU A 255 4.48 0.61 2.02
C LEU A 255 3.83 1.81 1.33
N PRO A 256 3.49 2.90 2.05
CA PRO A 256 3.56 3.09 3.50
C PRO A 256 2.55 2.23 4.27
N ARG A 257 2.74 2.05 5.58
CA ARG A 257 1.77 1.36 6.44
C ARG A 257 0.51 2.22 6.59
N GLU A 258 -0.65 1.58 6.53
CA GLU A 258 -1.93 2.27 6.73
C GLU A 258 -2.02 2.88 8.15
N GLY A 259 -2.59 4.09 8.25
CA GLY A 259 -2.76 4.81 9.52
C GLY A 259 -1.55 5.64 9.97
N MET A 260 -0.47 5.70 9.19
CA MET A 260 0.66 6.60 9.45
C MET A 260 0.27 8.07 9.20
N PRO A 261 0.70 9.03 10.05
CA PRO A 261 0.51 10.46 9.79
C PRO A 261 1.14 10.86 8.45
N GLU A 262 0.47 11.72 7.69
CA GLU A 262 0.89 12.11 6.33
C GLU A 262 2.33 12.65 6.27
N VAL A 263 2.70 13.49 7.23
CA VAL A 263 4.07 14.04 7.35
C VAL A 263 5.12 12.94 7.57
N GLU A 264 4.77 11.87 8.27
CA GLU A 264 5.67 10.73 8.47
C GLU A 264 5.78 9.86 7.22
N VAL A 265 4.68 9.72 6.45
CA VAL A 265 4.66 9.03 5.16
C VAL A 265 5.58 9.71 4.17
N GLU A 266 5.44 11.03 4.02
CA GLU A 266 6.25 11.83 3.09
C GLU A 266 7.74 11.69 3.42
N LYS A 267 8.10 11.85 4.69
CA LYS A 267 9.48 11.69 5.16
C LYS A 267 10.01 10.27 4.94
N LEU A 268 9.22 9.25 5.26
CA LEU A 268 9.63 7.85 5.08
C LEU A 268 9.87 7.52 3.61
N LEU A 269 9.00 8.00 2.71
CA LEU A 269 9.12 7.78 1.28
C LEU A 269 10.33 8.52 0.71
N ALA A 270 10.55 9.78 1.09
CA ALA A 270 11.73 10.55 0.67
C ALA A 270 13.04 9.92 1.15
N ASP A 271 13.11 9.49 2.41
CA ASP A 271 14.29 8.80 2.97
C ASP A 271 14.57 7.50 2.24
N LYS A 272 13.51 6.73 1.91
CA LYS A 272 13.66 5.50 1.13
C LYS A 272 14.10 5.78 -0.29
N ASP A 273 13.47 6.73 -0.97
CA ASP A 273 13.80 7.09 -2.35
C ASP A 273 15.27 7.48 -2.50
N SER A 274 15.79 8.28 -1.57
CA SER A 274 17.20 8.64 -1.51
C SER A 274 18.11 7.41 -1.34
N GLN A 275 17.75 6.49 -0.45
CA GLN A 275 18.50 5.25 -0.23
C GLN A 275 18.49 4.34 -1.46
N GLU A 276 17.33 4.12 -2.07
CA GLU A 276 17.21 3.27 -3.27
C GLU A 276 17.97 3.91 -4.45
N THR A 277 17.90 5.24 -4.61
CA THR A 277 18.66 5.97 -5.63
C THR A 277 20.17 5.84 -5.43
N ARG A 278 20.66 5.92 -4.19
CA ARG A 278 22.07 5.66 -3.87
C ARG A 278 22.48 4.25 -4.27
N LEU A 279 21.70 3.24 -3.88
CA LEU A 279 21.97 1.84 -4.21
C LEU A 279 21.95 1.62 -5.74
N ASP A 280 21.04 2.28 -6.46
CA ASP A 280 20.93 2.20 -7.93
C ASP A 280 22.15 2.81 -8.62
N TYR A 281 22.62 3.97 -8.16
CA TYR A 281 23.83 4.59 -8.67
C TYR A 281 25.05 3.67 -8.51
N LEU A 282 25.19 3.07 -7.34
CA LEU A 282 26.26 2.13 -7.02
C LEU A 282 26.19 0.84 -7.84
N MET A 283 24.98 0.31 -8.05
CA MET A 283 24.75 -0.85 -8.89
C MET A 283 25.14 -0.57 -10.35
N LYS A 284 24.76 0.60 -10.89
CA LYS A 284 25.14 1.04 -12.24
C LYS A 284 26.65 1.17 -12.39
N TYR A 285 27.33 1.77 -11.42
CA TYR A 285 28.79 1.85 -11.41
C TYR A 285 29.45 0.47 -11.51
N ILE A 286 28.94 -0.54 -10.78
CA ILE A 286 29.48 -1.91 -10.85
C ILE A 286 29.16 -2.59 -12.18
N ALA A 287 28.00 -2.31 -12.76
CA ALA A 287 27.55 -2.91 -14.01
C ALA A 287 28.31 -2.36 -15.23
N GLU A 288 28.43 -1.04 -15.31
CA GLU A 288 28.89 -0.32 -16.50
C GLU A 288 30.31 0.25 -16.33
N GLY A 289 30.80 0.31 -15.08
CA GLY A 289 31.99 1.08 -14.74
C GLY A 289 31.70 2.58 -14.75
N ASP A 290 32.77 3.38 -14.72
CA ASP A 290 32.67 4.81 -15.03
C ASP A 290 33.12 5.04 -16.47
N SER A 291 32.21 5.55 -17.28
CA SER A 291 32.46 5.86 -18.70
C SER A 291 33.59 6.88 -18.89
N ASN A 292 33.80 7.76 -17.92
CA ASN A 292 34.88 8.74 -17.93
C ASN A 292 36.19 8.22 -17.32
N GLY A 293 36.17 7.01 -16.75
CA GLY A 293 37.32 6.39 -16.09
C GLY A 293 37.85 7.16 -14.88
N ARG A 294 37.10 8.13 -14.34
CA ARG A 294 37.43 8.92 -13.15
C ARG A 294 37.29 8.08 -11.88
N LEU A 295 36.24 7.26 -11.77
CA LEU A 295 35.96 6.44 -10.60
C LEU A 295 36.68 5.09 -10.69
N LYS A 296 37.68 4.89 -9.83
CA LYS A 296 38.55 3.70 -9.87
C LYS A 296 38.10 2.57 -8.97
N ASN A 297 37.34 2.89 -7.93
CA ASN A 297 36.86 1.93 -6.95
C ASN A 297 35.51 2.36 -6.37
N MET A 298 34.92 1.45 -5.60
CA MET A 298 33.61 1.62 -4.99
C MET A 298 33.52 2.81 -4.02
N ALA A 299 34.55 3.03 -3.21
CA ALA A 299 34.57 4.12 -2.23
C ALA A 299 34.58 5.50 -2.92
N MET A 300 35.25 5.60 -4.07
CA MET A 300 35.18 6.80 -4.92
C MET A 300 33.77 7.01 -5.48
N ALA A 301 33.08 5.96 -5.91
CA ALA A 301 31.71 6.06 -6.42
C ALA A 301 30.72 6.47 -5.32
N GLU A 302 30.85 5.94 -4.10
CA GLU A 302 30.04 6.36 -2.95
C GLU A 302 30.26 7.83 -2.60
N ALA A 303 31.51 8.27 -2.55
CA ALA A 303 31.84 9.66 -2.28
C ALA A 303 31.35 10.59 -3.40
N ASP A 304 31.45 10.17 -4.66
CA ASP A 304 30.96 10.94 -5.80
C ASP A 304 29.44 11.14 -5.78
N TYR A 305 28.71 10.08 -5.44
CA TYR A 305 27.26 10.18 -5.23
C TYR A 305 26.93 11.21 -4.15
N ASP A 306 27.59 11.12 -2.99
CA ASP A 306 27.39 12.05 -1.87
C ASP A 306 27.72 13.51 -2.29
N ILE A 307 28.78 13.72 -3.07
CA ILE A 307 29.13 15.04 -3.63
C ILE A 307 28.05 15.56 -4.57
N SER A 308 27.56 14.73 -5.49
CA SER A 308 26.52 15.13 -6.45
C SER A 308 25.23 15.50 -5.74
N MET A 309 24.76 14.64 -4.82
CA MET A 309 23.56 14.89 -4.02
C MET A 309 23.69 16.16 -3.18
N GLY A 310 24.85 16.39 -2.56
CA GLY A 310 25.11 17.60 -1.80
C GLY A 310 25.05 18.87 -2.67
N ARG A 311 25.58 18.81 -3.90
CA ARG A 311 25.53 19.92 -4.86
C ARG A 311 24.10 20.22 -5.32
N ASP A 312 23.35 19.18 -5.64
CA ASP A 312 21.95 19.32 -6.06
C ASP A 312 21.12 19.91 -4.91
N ARG A 313 21.26 19.39 -3.69
CA ARG A 313 20.55 19.94 -2.51
C ARG A 313 20.95 21.38 -2.20
N LYS A 314 22.23 21.73 -2.33
CA LYS A 314 22.69 23.12 -2.18
C LYS A 314 21.98 24.03 -3.18
N LYS A 315 21.90 23.63 -4.45
CA LYS A 315 21.23 24.40 -5.51
C LYS A 315 19.73 24.54 -5.24
N GLU A 316 19.08 23.49 -4.75
CA GLU A 316 17.68 23.56 -4.32
C GLU A 316 17.48 24.59 -3.19
N LEU A 317 18.33 24.55 -2.16
CA LEU A 317 18.27 25.51 -1.05
C LEU A 317 18.50 26.95 -1.50
N GLU A 318 19.38 27.19 -2.47
CA GLU A 318 19.58 28.51 -3.08
C GLU A 318 18.30 28.98 -3.79
N LEU A 319 17.63 28.10 -4.55
CA LEU A 319 16.37 28.41 -5.21
C LEU A 319 15.22 28.63 -4.21
N GLU A 320 15.12 27.80 -3.16
CA GLU A 320 14.14 27.95 -2.08
C GLU A 320 14.33 29.27 -1.33
N ARG A 321 15.58 29.66 -1.06
CA ARG A 321 15.92 30.96 -0.47
C ARG A 321 15.44 32.10 -1.36
N ASP A 322 15.77 32.06 -2.64
CA ASP A 322 15.44 33.14 -3.58
C ASP A 322 13.92 33.29 -3.72
N ARG A 323 13.18 32.16 -3.80
CA ARG A 323 11.71 32.16 -3.76
C ARG A 323 11.14 32.74 -2.47
N ALA A 324 11.71 32.38 -1.31
CA ALA A 324 11.25 32.91 -0.02
C ALA A 324 11.47 34.43 0.09
N ILE A 325 12.60 34.92 -0.42
CA ILE A 325 12.90 36.36 -0.51
C ILE A 325 11.88 37.05 -1.42
N GLU A 326 11.67 36.54 -2.63
CA GLU A 326 10.71 37.10 -3.58
C GLU A 326 9.28 37.14 -3.00
N GLN A 327 8.84 36.05 -2.37
CA GLN A 327 7.53 35.96 -1.76
C GLN A 327 7.36 36.99 -0.63
N ARG A 328 8.37 37.15 0.24
CA ARG A 328 8.30 38.14 1.33
C ARG A 328 8.33 39.57 0.79
N LEU A 329 9.16 39.86 -0.22
CA LEU A 329 9.17 41.16 -0.89
C LEU A 329 7.82 41.48 -1.54
N PHE A 330 7.18 40.49 -2.16
CA PHE A 330 5.85 40.64 -2.74
C PHE A 330 4.80 40.94 -1.67
N GLN A 331 4.79 40.19 -0.56
CA GLN A 331 3.89 40.44 0.57
C GLN A 331 4.10 41.83 1.17
N SER A 332 5.35 42.26 1.38
CA SER A 332 5.64 43.59 1.92
C SER A 332 5.16 44.73 0.99
N ARG A 333 5.22 44.55 -0.34
CA ARG A 333 4.65 45.51 -1.30
C ARG A 333 3.13 45.58 -1.21
N ALA A 334 2.47 44.44 -1.02
CA ALA A 334 1.02 44.39 -0.82
C ALA A 334 0.64 45.08 0.50
N GLU A 335 1.30 44.75 1.61
CA GLU A 335 1.13 45.38 2.92
C GLU A 335 1.27 46.91 2.85
N LYS A 336 2.29 47.41 2.13
CA LYS A 336 2.48 48.87 1.93
C LYS A 336 1.37 49.53 1.13
N THR A 337 0.83 48.84 0.12
CA THR A 337 -0.27 49.37 -0.72
C THR A 337 -1.58 49.43 0.07
N GLU A 338 -1.77 48.52 1.02
CA GLU A 338 -2.96 48.48 1.88
C GLU A 338 -2.94 49.52 3.01
N LEU A 339 -1.77 50.08 3.36
CA LEU A 339 -1.65 51.09 4.42
C LEU A 339 -2.57 52.30 4.19
N GLU A 340 -2.70 52.78 2.95
CA GLU A 340 -3.53 53.95 2.64
C GLU A 340 -5.02 53.72 2.99
N ASN A 341 -5.47 52.47 2.86
CA ASN A 341 -6.85 52.06 3.13
C ASN A 341 -7.08 51.64 4.59
N ALA A 342 -6.00 51.37 5.34
CA ALA A 342 -6.06 50.89 6.72
C ALA A 342 -6.13 52.03 7.77
N PHE A 343 -5.99 53.30 7.37
CA PHE A 343 -6.09 54.43 8.28
C PHE A 343 -7.54 54.66 8.73
N VAL A 344 -7.82 54.44 10.02
CA VAL A 344 -9.09 54.80 10.65
C VAL A 344 -9.03 56.25 11.11
N ALA A 345 -9.86 57.11 10.50
CA ALA A 345 -9.90 58.52 10.86
C ALA A 345 -10.46 58.69 12.30
N PRO A 346 -9.86 59.56 13.12
CA PRO A 346 -10.40 59.89 14.44
C PRO A 346 -11.76 60.58 14.30
N ASP A 347 -12.66 60.31 15.24
CA ASP A 347 -14.00 60.92 15.28
C ASP A 347 -13.89 62.41 15.64
N ILE A 348 -13.86 63.26 14.61
CA ILE A 348 -13.77 64.72 14.72
C ILE A 348 -15.04 65.30 14.12
N GLU A 349 -15.87 65.92 14.95
CA GLU A 349 -17.08 66.60 14.49
C GLU A 349 -16.74 67.74 13.51
N MET A 350 -17.13 67.55 12.25
CA MET A 350 -16.95 68.48 11.13
C MET A 350 -18.01 69.59 11.13
N ILE A 351 -18.19 70.24 12.29
CA ILE A 351 -19.14 71.34 12.50
C ILE A 351 -18.33 72.63 12.74
N GLY A 352 -18.71 73.71 12.07
CA GLY A 352 -18.02 75.02 12.15
C GLY A 352 -18.13 75.85 10.87
N ALA A 353 -17.51 77.03 10.86
CA ALA A 353 -17.41 77.86 9.67
C ALA A 353 -16.50 77.19 8.60
N PRO A 354 -16.64 77.53 7.29
CA PRO A 354 -15.90 76.85 6.21
C PRO A 354 -14.38 76.82 6.37
N HIS A 355 -13.80 77.81 7.03
CA HIS A 355 -12.37 77.86 7.33
C HIS A 355 -11.96 76.87 8.44
N GLU A 356 -12.79 76.70 9.47
CA GLU A 356 -12.57 75.76 10.59
C GLU A 356 -12.70 74.31 10.12
N ILE A 357 -13.64 74.02 9.22
CA ILE A 357 -13.77 72.69 8.58
C ILE A 357 -12.53 72.37 7.75
N LYS A 358 -12.01 73.34 6.99
CA LYS A 358 -10.79 73.17 6.19
C LYS A 358 -9.55 72.91 7.06
N GLU A 359 -9.41 73.61 8.19
CA GLU A 359 -8.33 73.37 9.14
C GLU A 359 -8.41 71.99 9.80
N LYS A 360 -9.62 71.56 10.20
CA LYS A 360 -9.87 70.21 10.74
C LYS A 360 -9.54 69.12 9.71
N GLN A 361 -9.92 69.30 8.45
CA GLN A 361 -9.57 68.37 7.36
C GLN A 361 -8.05 68.27 7.15
N GLN A 362 -7.35 69.41 7.08
CA GLN A 362 -5.89 69.45 6.97
C GLN A 362 -5.18 68.81 8.17
N LYS A 363 -5.80 68.80 9.34
CA LYS A 363 -5.28 68.11 10.52
C LYS A 363 -5.41 66.59 10.38
N VAL A 364 -6.56 66.09 9.91
CA VAL A 364 -6.76 64.66 9.63
C VAL A 364 -5.81 64.17 8.54
N ASP A 365 -5.63 64.93 7.46
CA ASP A 365 -4.72 64.58 6.37
C ASP A 365 -3.27 64.51 6.85
N ARG A 366 -2.84 65.46 7.71
CA ARG A 366 -1.52 65.43 8.35
C ARG A 366 -1.35 64.21 9.27
N MET A 367 -2.36 63.87 10.07
CA MET A 367 -2.34 62.68 10.92
C MET A 367 -2.26 61.39 10.09
N ARG A 368 -3.01 61.31 8.98
CA ARG A 368 -2.94 60.18 8.04
C ARG A 368 -1.54 60.04 7.46
N GLN A 369 -0.95 61.13 6.97
CA GLN A 369 0.41 61.10 6.41
C GLN A 369 1.46 60.66 7.44
N GLN A 370 1.40 61.19 8.67
CA GLN A 370 2.31 60.78 9.74
C GLN A 370 2.15 59.31 10.11
N TRP A 371 0.91 58.82 10.20
CA TRP A 371 0.62 57.42 10.50
C TRP A 371 1.12 56.49 9.39
N VAL A 372 0.85 56.82 8.12
CA VAL A 372 1.33 56.02 6.97
C VAL A 372 2.86 56.00 6.94
N GLN A 373 3.53 57.12 7.21
CA GLN A 373 4.99 57.18 7.30
C GLN A 373 5.54 56.30 8.42
N GLN A 374 4.96 56.40 9.62
CA GLN A 374 5.38 55.60 10.77
C GLN A 374 5.17 54.11 10.48
N LYS A 375 4.00 53.71 9.98
CA LYS A 375 3.70 52.31 9.67
C LYS A 375 4.52 51.78 8.50
N SER A 376 4.81 52.60 7.50
CA SER A 376 5.72 52.21 6.42
C SER A 376 7.13 51.95 6.95
N ALA A 377 7.63 52.78 7.88
CA ALA A 377 8.92 52.56 8.52
C ALA A 377 8.95 51.28 9.36
N GLU A 378 7.89 51.01 10.13
CA GLU A 378 7.73 49.76 10.89
C GLU A 378 7.73 48.53 9.96
N LEU A 379 7.00 48.57 8.84
CA LEU A 379 6.98 47.49 7.85
C LEU A 379 8.34 47.28 7.16
N GLU A 380 9.12 48.34 6.95
CA GLU A 380 10.48 48.24 6.42
C GLU A 380 11.43 47.57 7.41
N GLU A 381 11.30 47.87 8.70
CA GLU A 381 12.08 47.22 9.75
C GLU A 381 11.72 45.72 9.86
N ILE A 382 10.43 45.39 9.83
CA ILE A 382 9.95 43.99 9.83
C ILE A 382 10.49 43.26 8.61
N LEU A 383 10.39 43.84 7.41
CA LEU A 383 10.94 43.24 6.20
C LEU A 383 12.45 42.99 6.32
N ALA A 384 13.21 43.97 6.82
CA ALA A 384 14.65 43.82 7.01
C ALA A 384 14.99 42.68 7.98
N GLN A 385 14.21 42.54 9.07
CA GLN A 385 14.34 41.44 10.01
C GLN A 385 14.01 40.09 9.38
N ASP A 386 12.90 39.99 8.64
CA ASP A 386 12.48 38.76 7.96
C ASP A 386 13.53 38.30 6.93
N LEU A 387 14.05 39.23 6.12
CA LEU A 387 15.11 38.92 5.17
C LEU A 387 16.38 38.43 5.86
N LYS A 388 16.71 38.99 7.04
CA LYS A 388 17.85 38.52 7.85
C LYS A 388 17.61 37.10 8.39
N ILE A 389 16.40 36.77 8.83
CA ILE A 389 16.02 35.41 9.28
C ILE A 389 16.12 34.43 8.11
N ILE A 390 15.55 34.77 6.94
CA ILE A 390 15.62 33.94 5.73
C ILE A 390 17.08 33.69 5.35
N ALA A 391 17.89 34.76 5.27
CA ALA A 391 19.30 34.66 4.95
C ALA A 391 20.08 33.78 5.95
N HIS A 392 19.82 33.93 7.25
CA HIS A 392 20.47 33.12 8.28
C HIS A 392 20.08 31.64 8.20
N ARG A 393 18.78 31.35 8.04
CA ARG A 393 18.25 29.98 7.95
C ARG A 393 18.87 29.23 6.77
N TYR A 394 18.73 29.76 5.56
CA TYR A 394 19.25 29.10 4.36
C TYR A 394 20.77 29.16 4.31
N GLY A 395 21.41 30.23 4.78
CA GLY A 395 22.86 30.32 4.86
C GLY A 395 23.47 29.22 5.74
N THR A 396 22.82 28.89 6.86
CA THR A 396 23.25 27.78 7.74
C THR A 396 23.10 26.42 7.05
N GLN A 397 21.98 26.18 6.37
CA GLN A 397 21.74 24.92 5.67
C GLN A 397 22.67 24.73 4.46
N ILE A 398 22.89 25.78 3.68
CA ILE A 398 23.84 25.79 2.55
C ILE A 398 25.26 25.49 3.06
N LYS A 399 25.66 26.13 4.16
CA LYS A 399 26.98 25.88 4.77
C LYS A 399 27.12 24.43 5.23
N GLN A 400 26.09 23.83 5.82
CA GLN A 400 26.10 22.41 6.17
C GLN A 400 26.31 21.54 4.92
N CYS A 401 25.60 21.81 3.82
CA CYS A 401 25.81 21.09 2.56
C CYS A 401 27.25 21.25 2.05
N GLU A 402 27.86 22.45 2.16
CA GLU A 402 29.26 22.66 1.78
C GLU A 402 30.23 21.85 2.65
N GLU A 403 30.00 21.80 3.96
CA GLU A 403 30.78 20.97 4.89
C GLU A 403 30.66 19.48 4.55
N ASP A 404 29.45 19.00 4.24
CA ASP A 404 29.19 17.61 3.85
C ASP A 404 29.86 17.27 2.49
N ILE A 405 29.79 18.18 1.51
CA ILE A 405 30.49 18.03 0.21
C ILE A 405 32.00 17.96 0.43
N MET A 406 32.57 18.82 1.29
CA MET A 406 34.00 18.79 1.58
C MET A 406 34.41 17.48 2.25
N ALA A 407 33.63 16.97 3.21
CA ALA A 407 33.89 15.69 3.85
C ALA A 407 33.79 14.52 2.85
N ALA A 408 32.83 14.56 1.92
CA ALA A 408 32.74 13.59 0.84
C ALA A 408 33.94 13.69 -0.13
N GLN A 409 34.40 14.89 -0.46
CA GLN A 409 35.60 15.11 -1.27
C GLN A 409 36.86 14.54 -0.60
N GLN A 410 37.01 14.71 0.72
CA GLN A 410 38.12 14.09 1.47
C GLN A 410 38.08 12.56 1.37
N ARG A 411 36.91 11.94 1.54
CA ARG A 411 36.74 10.49 1.36
C ARG A 411 37.05 10.04 -0.06
N TYR A 412 36.66 10.83 -1.07
CA TYR A 412 36.98 10.57 -2.46
C TYR A 412 38.50 10.58 -2.69
N ASP A 413 39.20 11.60 -2.21
CA ASP A 413 40.64 11.77 -2.39
C ASP A 413 41.43 10.70 -1.63
N GLU A 414 40.98 10.30 -0.44
CA GLU A 414 41.53 9.17 0.32
C GLU A 414 41.33 7.83 -0.43
N ALA A 415 40.13 7.57 -0.93
CA ALA A 415 39.85 6.37 -1.72
C ALA A 415 40.70 6.29 -2.99
N TYR A 416 40.98 7.43 -3.64
CA TYR A 416 41.88 7.50 -4.78
C TYR A 416 43.34 7.21 -4.39
N ARG A 417 43.83 7.77 -3.29
CA ARG A 417 45.18 7.50 -2.76
C ARG A 417 45.37 6.02 -2.46
N ASN A 418 44.44 5.41 -1.72
CA ASN A 418 44.48 3.99 -1.36
C ASN A 418 44.49 3.09 -2.60
N TRP A 419 43.73 3.44 -3.64
CA TRP A 419 43.74 2.71 -4.90
C TRP A 419 45.09 2.80 -5.61
N LYS A 420 45.68 4.01 -5.65
CA LYS A 420 46.97 4.24 -6.29
C LYS A 420 48.08 3.46 -5.59
N GLU A 421 48.17 3.56 -4.27
CA GLU A 421 49.17 2.84 -3.46
C GLU A 421 49.07 1.32 -3.65
N GLY A 422 47.84 0.77 -3.68
CA GLY A 422 47.64 -0.65 -3.94
C GLY A 422 47.94 -1.13 -5.37
N HIS A 423 48.09 -0.22 -6.34
CA HIS A 423 48.47 -0.54 -7.72
C HIS A 423 49.97 -0.32 -7.99
N ASP A 424 50.61 0.62 -7.29
CA ASP A 424 52.05 0.87 -7.40
C ASP A 424 52.88 -0.29 -6.78
N ASP A 425 52.37 -0.99 -5.75
CA ASP A 425 53.05 -2.15 -5.13
C ASP A 425 53.16 -3.40 -6.02
N PHE A 426 52.35 -3.52 -7.09
CA PHE A 426 52.49 -4.62 -8.07
C PHE A 426 53.43 -4.29 -9.24
N GLY A 427 53.83 -3.02 -9.40
CA GLY A 427 54.72 -2.58 -10.47
C GLY A 427 56.22 -2.64 -10.12
N GLY A 428 56.57 -2.86 -8.84
CA GLY A 428 57.94 -2.85 -8.34
C GLY A 428 58.67 -4.20 -8.34
N ASP A 429 57.95 -5.33 -8.44
CA ASP A 429 58.52 -6.68 -8.25
C ASP A 429 58.81 -7.45 -9.57
N LEU A 430 58.79 -6.75 -10.71
CA LEU A 430 59.23 -7.29 -12.02
C LEU A 430 60.54 -6.63 -12.52
N GLY A 431 61.25 -5.93 -11.64
CA GLY A 431 62.44 -5.14 -11.96
C GLY A 431 63.80 -5.76 -11.59
N ASP A 432 63.87 -7.01 -11.14
CA ASP A 432 65.15 -7.71 -10.86
C ASP A 432 65.05 -9.22 -11.17
N ALA A 433 64.70 -9.55 -12.41
CA ALA A 433 64.93 -10.89 -12.98
C ALA A 433 65.02 -10.86 -14.51
N ALA A 434 66.02 -10.18 -15.06
CA ALA A 434 66.76 -10.55 -16.28
C ALA A 434 67.91 -9.58 -16.56
#